data_AF-A0A1M5Y1S7-F1
#
_entry.id   AF-A0A1M5Y1S7-F1
#
_cell.length_a   1.000
_cell.length_b   1.000
_cell.length_c   1.000
_cell.angle_alpha   90.00
_cell.angle_beta   90.00
_cell.angle_gamma   90.00
#
_symmetry.space_group_name_H-M   'P 1'
#
loop_
_entity.id
_entity.type
_entity.pdbx_description
1 polymer ?
#
loop_
_entity_poly.entity_id
_entity_poly.type
_entity_poly.pdbx_seq_one_letter_code
_entity_poly.pdbx_strand_id
1 'polypeptide(L)'
;MVFTDVYNVKGLEFDYVFLLQFDKFHYSNKKEKEKLDKYNDGGDISKDLEDIDNDERKRLYVAMTRAKTNLEMMYFHSRETAVSPFFYDFDAKDYVRK
;
A
#
# COMPACT_ATOMS: atom_id res chain seq x y z
N MET A 1 19.52 8.30 -7.20
CA MET A 1 18.08 8.00 -7.11
C MET A 1 17.92 6.50 -7.30
N VAL A 2 17.33 5.80 -6.33
CA VAL A 2 17.10 4.35 -6.39
C VAL A 2 15.62 4.13 -6.72
N PHE A 3 15.35 3.29 -7.71
CA PHE A 3 13.99 2.90 -8.08
C PHE A 3 13.85 1.39 -7.91
N THR A 4 12.94 0.96 -7.06
CA THR A 4 12.83 -0.43 -6.64
C THR A 4 11.49 -0.70 -5.97
N ASP A 5 11.11 -1.96 -5.86
CA ASP A 5 9.99 -2.41 -5.05
C ASP A 5 10.33 -2.44 -3.54
N VAL A 6 9.29 -2.62 -2.72
CA VAL A 6 9.37 -2.66 -1.24
C VAL A 6 10.14 -3.89 -0.73
N TYR A 7 10.24 -4.97 -1.49
CA TYR A 7 10.96 -6.18 -1.06
C TYR A 7 12.47 -5.99 -1.09
N ASN A 8 12.95 -5.28 -2.10
CA ASN A 8 14.37 -5.07 -2.36
C ASN A 8 15.00 -3.95 -1.53
N VAL A 9 14.21 -3.16 -0.78
CA VAL A 9 14.72 -2.09 0.12
C VAL A 9 15.00 -2.54 1.55
N LYS A 10 14.81 -3.82 1.87
CA LYS A 10 15.00 -4.32 3.24
C LYS A 10 16.43 -4.08 3.72
N GLY A 11 16.57 -3.33 4.83
CA GLY A 11 17.88 -2.99 5.41
C GLY A 11 18.53 -1.73 4.83
N LEU A 12 17.88 -1.08 3.86
CA LEU A 12 18.25 0.25 3.38
C LEU A 12 17.41 1.30 4.10
N GLU A 13 17.92 2.53 4.17
CA GLU A 13 17.20 3.70 4.68
C GLU A 13 17.57 4.90 3.82
N PHE A 14 16.62 5.82 3.65
CA PHE A 14 16.75 6.98 2.78
C PHE A 14 16.17 8.21 3.48
N ASP A 15 16.76 9.38 3.24
CA ASP A 15 16.24 10.63 3.81
C ASP A 15 14.84 10.95 3.25
N TYR A 16 14.65 10.70 1.96
CA TYR A 16 13.40 10.94 1.23
C TYR A 16 12.96 9.67 0.50
N VAL A 17 11.70 9.27 0.68
CA VAL A 17 11.08 8.13 0.00
C VAL A 17 9.84 8.59 -0.73
N PHE A 18 9.69 8.16 -1.98
CA PHE A 18 8.50 8.39 -2.79
C PHE A 18 7.81 7.05 -3.05
N LEU A 19 6.62 6.86 -2.48
CA LEU A 19 5.80 5.68 -2.71
C LEU A 19 4.85 5.97 -3.87
N LEU A 20 5.13 5.38 -5.03
CA LEU A 20 4.34 5.61 -6.23
C LEU A 20 3.15 4.63 -6.32
N GLN A 21 2.13 5.02 -7.09
CA GLN A 21 0.91 4.23 -7.34
C GLN A 21 0.18 3.80 -6.04
N PHE A 22 0.11 4.71 -5.06
CA PHE A 22 -0.62 4.52 -3.80
C PHE A 22 -2.14 4.66 -3.97
N ASP A 23 -2.70 3.93 -4.92
CA ASP A 23 -4.13 3.86 -5.20
C ASP A 23 -4.69 2.46 -4.93
N LYS A 24 -6.01 2.38 -4.79
CA LYS A 24 -6.75 1.14 -4.51
C LYS A 24 -6.73 0.11 -5.64
N PHE A 25 -6.20 0.45 -6.82
CA PHE A 25 -6.16 -0.46 -7.97
C PHE A 25 -4.80 -1.16 -8.09
N HIS A 26 -3.72 -0.49 -7.68
CA HIS A 26 -2.37 -1.02 -7.73
C HIS A 26 -1.89 -1.52 -6.35
N TYR A 27 -2.13 -0.75 -5.29
CA TYR A 27 -1.54 -1.04 -3.98
C TYR A 27 -2.27 -2.17 -3.23
N SER A 28 -3.58 -2.34 -3.41
CA SER A 28 -4.35 -3.34 -2.64
C SER A 28 -4.32 -4.77 -3.20
N ASN A 29 -3.29 -5.12 -3.99
CA ASN A 29 -3.13 -6.42 -4.66
C ASN A 29 -4.44 -6.99 -5.25
N LYS A 30 -5.15 -6.14 -6.02
CA LYS A 30 -6.46 -6.44 -6.59
C LYS A 30 -6.51 -7.77 -7.36
N LYS A 31 -5.41 -8.13 -8.02
CA LYS A 31 -5.28 -9.38 -8.78
C LYS A 31 -5.31 -10.63 -7.89
N GLU A 32 -4.71 -10.62 -6.71
CA GLU A 32 -4.81 -11.76 -5.79
C GLU A 32 -6.20 -11.90 -5.19
N LYS A 33 -6.83 -10.78 -4.82
CA LYS A 33 -8.22 -10.79 -4.35
C LYS A 33 -9.19 -11.33 -5.41
N GLU A 34 -9.01 -10.93 -6.67
CA GLU A 34 -9.79 -11.46 -7.81
C GLU A 34 -9.52 -12.96 -8.09
N LYS A 35 -8.33 -13.48 -7.76
CA LYS A 35 -8.05 -14.91 -7.87
C LYS A 35 -8.79 -15.69 -6.77
N LEU A 36 -8.74 -15.23 -5.53
CA LEU A 36 -9.46 -15.87 -4.42
C LEU A 36 -10.95 -15.99 -4.72
N ASP A 37 -11.57 -14.92 -5.24
CA ASP A 37 -12.98 -14.91 -5.61
C ASP A 37 -13.30 -15.94 -6.72
N LYS A 38 -12.40 -16.13 -7.68
CA LYS A 38 -12.59 -17.09 -8.79
C LYS A 38 -12.46 -18.56 -8.39
N TYR A 39 -11.65 -18.87 -7.38
CA TYR A 39 -11.40 -20.25 -6.95
C TYR A 39 -12.24 -20.66 -5.74
N ASN A 40 -13.06 -19.75 -5.22
CA ASN A 40 -13.89 -19.99 -4.07
C ASN A 40 -15.29 -20.47 -4.49
N ASP A 41 -15.58 -21.75 -4.22
CA ASP A 41 -16.85 -22.40 -4.55
C ASP A 41 -17.91 -22.16 -3.46
N GLY A 42 -18.12 -20.88 -3.10
CA GLY A 42 -19.10 -20.45 -2.09
C GLY A 42 -18.65 -20.58 -0.62
N GLY A 43 -17.35 -20.77 -0.35
CA GLY A 43 -16.77 -20.74 0.98
C GLY A 43 -16.59 -19.33 1.55
N ASP A 44 -16.30 -19.23 2.85
CA ASP A 44 -15.93 -17.95 3.49
C ASP A 44 -14.45 -17.63 3.22
N ILE A 45 -14.20 -16.63 2.37
CA ILE A 45 -12.85 -16.12 2.04
C ILE A 45 -12.48 -14.86 2.84
N SER A 46 -13.27 -14.48 3.85
CA SER A 46 -13.01 -13.26 4.63
C SER A 46 -11.61 -13.24 5.24
N LYS A 47 -11.17 -14.38 5.78
CA LYS A 47 -9.82 -14.54 6.36
C LYS A 47 -8.71 -14.39 5.32
N ASP A 48 -8.85 -15.03 4.16
CA ASP A 48 -7.82 -14.95 3.11
C ASP A 48 -7.68 -13.51 2.58
N LEU A 49 -8.80 -12.79 2.46
CA LEU A 49 -8.80 -11.38 2.09
C LEU A 49 -8.15 -10.50 3.16
N GLU A 50 -8.42 -10.78 4.44
CA GLU A 50 -7.81 -10.10 5.57
C GLU A 50 -6.30 -10.35 5.65
N ASP A 51 -5.85 -11.58 5.37
CA ASP A 51 -4.43 -11.93 5.34
C ASP A 51 -3.68 -11.19 4.23
N ILE A 52 -4.28 -11.07 3.04
CA ILE A 52 -3.72 -10.24 1.95
C ILE A 52 -3.60 -8.78 2.38
N ASP A 53 -4.66 -8.21 2.98
CA ASP A 53 -4.63 -6.83 3.43
C ASP A 53 -3.61 -6.60 4.55
N ASN A 54 -3.46 -7.56 5.46
CA ASN A 54 -2.43 -7.52 6.50
C ASN A 54 -1.02 -7.54 5.92
N ASP A 55 -0.78 -8.33 4.88
CA ASP A 55 0.52 -8.37 4.22
C ASP A 55 0.83 -7.06 3.45
N GLU A 56 -0.16 -6.45 2.80
CA GLU A 56 0.00 -5.12 2.18
C GLU A 56 0.23 -4.01 3.23
N ARG A 57 -0.42 -4.08 4.40
CA ARG A 57 -0.16 -3.18 5.53
C ARG A 57 1.27 -3.32 6.06
N LYS A 58 1.77 -4.55 6.21
CA LYS A 58 3.18 -4.80 6.60
C LYS A 58 4.15 -4.21 5.58
N ARG A 59 3.85 -4.30 4.28
CA ARG A 59 4.67 -3.67 3.23
C ARG A 59 4.66 -2.15 3.33
N LEU A 60 3.49 -1.56 3.58
CA LEU A 60 3.38 -0.11 3.79
C LEU A 60 4.24 0.34 4.96
N TYR A 61 4.16 -0.38 6.09
CA TYR A 61 4.99 -0.14 7.26
C TYR A 61 6.49 -0.25 6.93
N VAL A 62 6.90 -1.27 6.17
CA VAL A 62 8.30 -1.40 5.73
C VAL A 62 8.72 -0.21 4.90
N ALA A 63 7.91 0.24 3.93
CA ALA A 63 8.21 1.40 3.10
C ALA A 63 8.32 2.70 3.94
N MET A 64 7.40 2.89 4.89
CA MET A 64 7.43 4.04 5.80
C MET A 64 8.69 4.07 6.66
N THR A 65 9.08 2.93 7.24
CA THR A 65 10.28 2.84 8.08
C THR A 65 11.59 3.03 7.31
N ARG A 66 11.57 3.07 5.97
CA ARG A 66 12.75 3.45 5.18
C ARG A 66 12.97 4.95 5.11
N ALA A 67 11.95 5.76 5.35
CA ALA A 67 12.06 7.22 5.28
C ALA A 67 12.56 7.79 6.61
N LYS A 68 13.73 8.43 6.61
CA LYS A 68 14.27 9.11 7.80
C LYS A 68 13.67 10.48 8.03
N THR A 69 13.34 11.19 6.95
CA THR A 69 12.84 12.56 7.02
C THR A 69 11.42 12.65 6.48
N ASN A 70 11.21 12.37 5.19
CA ASN A 70 9.91 12.54 4.55
C ASN A 70 9.54 11.34 3.67
N LEU A 71 8.27 10.96 3.74
CA LEU A 71 7.63 10.01 2.85
C LEU A 71 6.55 10.73 2.05
N GLU A 72 6.63 10.68 0.72
CA GLU A 72 5.58 11.17 -0.16
C GLU A 72 4.84 10.00 -0.78
N MET A 73 3.54 9.89 -0.50
CA MET A 73 2.67 8.88 -1.11
C MET A 73 1.95 9.48 -2.31
N MET A 74 2.25 8.99 -3.50
CA MET A 74 1.76 9.51 -4.76
C MET A 74 0.80 8.52 -5.41
N TYR A 75 -0.35 9.03 -5.86
CA TYR A 75 -1.30 8.29 -6.67
C TYR A 75 -1.70 9.13 -7.88
N PHE A 76 -2.04 8.49 -9.00
CA PHE A 76 -2.42 9.20 -10.21
C PHE A 76 -3.85 8.83 -10.60
N HIS A 77 -4.81 9.66 -10.19
CA HIS A 77 -6.21 9.48 -10.57
C HIS A 77 -6.97 10.80 -10.49
N SER A 78 -8.00 10.95 -11.32
CA SER A 78 -8.89 12.12 -11.33
C SER A 78 -9.88 12.19 -10.16
N ARG A 79 -9.90 11.17 -9.29
CA ARG A 79 -10.87 11.06 -8.18
C ARG A 79 -10.09 10.81 -6.90
N GLU A 80 -10.34 11.62 -5.87
CA GLU A 80 -9.69 11.44 -4.56
C GLU A 80 -10.01 10.09 -3.92
N THR A 81 -11.21 9.54 -4.20
CA THR A 81 -11.65 8.23 -3.74
C THR A 81 -10.89 7.05 -4.36
N ALA A 82 -9.92 7.32 -5.24
CA ALA A 82 -9.03 6.32 -5.79
C ALA A 82 -7.82 6.05 -4.90
N VAL A 83 -7.51 6.90 -3.92
CA VAL A 83 -6.42 6.69 -2.98
C VAL A 83 -6.53 5.30 -2.31
N SER A 84 -5.38 4.69 -2.01
CA SER A 84 -5.34 3.40 -1.31
C SER A 84 -6.16 3.45 -0.01
N PRO A 85 -6.99 2.43 0.31
CA PRO A 85 -7.78 2.42 1.54
C PRO A 85 -6.92 2.51 2.81
N PHE A 86 -5.66 2.04 2.74
CA PHE A 86 -4.71 2.14 3.85
C PHE A 86 -4.36 3.59 4.21
N PHE A 87 -4.68 4.54 3.34
CA PHE A 87 -4.59 5.96 3.66
C PHE A 87 -5.49 6.36 4.85
N TYR A 88 -6.64 5.71 5.02
CA TYR A 88 -7.58 6.04 6.09
C TYR A 88 -7.12 5.54 7.47
N ASP A 89 -6.01 4.79 7.54
CA ASP A 89 -5.41 4.38 8.80
C ASP A 89 -4.56 5.49 9.45
N PHE A 90 -4.24 6.55 8.69
CA PHE A 90 -3.47 7.69 9.19
C PHE A 90 -4.35 8.75 9.83
N ASP A 91 -3.89 9.31 10.95
CA ASP A 91 -4.51 10.49 11.53
C ASP A 91 -4.27 11.70 10.64
N ALA A 92 -5.29 12.53 10.43
CA ALA A 92 -5.21 13.73 9.62
C ALA A 92 -4.17 14.74 10.10
N LYS A 93 -3.73 14.66 11.37
CA LYS A 93 -2.64 15.49 11.91
C LYS A 93 -1.24 15.06 11.46
N ASP A 94 -1.09 13.82 10.99
CA ASP A 94 0.21 13.21 10.70
C ASP A 94 0.66 13.41 9.24
N TYR A 95 -0.17 14.04 8.39
CA TYR A 95 0.14 14.27 6.99
C TYR A 95 -0.41 15.59 6.45
N VAL A 96 0.15 16.03 5.33
CA VAL A 96 -0.35 17.17 4.54
C VAL A 96 -0.76 16.66 3.16
N ARG A 97 -1.99 16.95 2.73
CA ARG A 97 -2.42 16.70 1.35
C ARG A 97 -2.01 17.89 0.48
N LYS A 98 -1.37 17.59 -0.64
CA LYS A 98 -0.93 18.57 -1.64
C LYS A 98 -1.50 18.22 -3.00
#